data_AF-A0A498KCL7-F1
#
_entry.id   AF-A0A498KCL7-F1
#
_cell.length_a   1.000
_cell.length_b   1.000
_cell.length_c   1.000
_cell.angle_alpha   90.00
_cell.angle_beta   90.00
_cell.angle_gamma   90.00
#
_symmetry.space_group_name_H-M   'P 1'
#
loop_
_entity.id
_entity.type
_entity.pdbx_description
1 polymer ?
#
loop_
_entity_poly.entity_id
_entity_poly.type
_entity_poly.pdbx_seq_one_letter_code
_entity_poly.pdbx_strand_id
1 'polypeptide(L)'
;MTKYDDRLREIERYKAKFKDNKQLVSDARKMSKALANAIHLKDENFESLKMRNGENVKRELDSALVKVSGLKRSIPTERDAAVQEFLGSQAFHDAFRPHCIRVANFEKRKWMAVLERYDNGGIIRKYHDEIDEYRQKGEAFVLAVDPTSDDDSNNEASISEQSQESQDGPRDAEESGDGNGVETQSDIVRGSASDEDDS
;
A
#
# COMPACT_ATOMS: atom_id res chain seq x y z
N MET A 1 -24.28 37.79 -94.05
CA MET A 1 -25.17 36.70 -93.58
C MET A 1 -24.58 35.94 -92.38
N THR A 2 -23.28 35.61 -92.38
CA THR A 2 -22.60 34.72 -91.39
C THR A 2 -22.69 35.14 -89.91
N LYS A 3 -22.68 36.44 -89.61
CA LYS A 3 -22.72 36.96 -88.22
C LYS A 3 -24.01 36.61 -87.45
N TYR A 4 -25.13 36.41 -88.17
CA TYR A 4 -26.40 36.03 -87.54
C TYR A 4 -26.43 34.54 -87.18
N ASP A 5 -25.93 33.68 -88.06
CA ASP A 5 -25.85 32.23 -87.82
C ASP A 5 -24.90 31.90 -86.65
N ASP A 6 -23.78 32.62 -86.53
CA ASP A 6 -22.85 32.45 -85.41
C ASP A 6 -23.49 32.86 -84.07
N ARG A 7 -24.29 33.92 -84.05
CA ARG A 7 -25.06 34.33 -82.85
C ARG A 7 -26.13 33.32 -82.46
N LEU A 8 -26.81 32.72 -83.45
CA LEU A 8 -27.83 31.71 -83.18
C LEU A 8 -27.21 30.46 -82.54
N ARG A 9 -26.06 30.01 -83.08
CA ARG A 9 -25.29 28.89 -82.54
C ARG A 9 -24.80 29.14 -81.12
N GLU A 10 -24.39 30.37 -80.81
CA GLU A 10 -23.99 30.79 -79.47
C GLU A 10 -25.17 30.67 -78.47
N ILE A 11 -26.36 31.13 -78.86
CA ILE A 11 -27.58 31.05 -78.04
C ILE A 11 -27.95 29.60 -77.74
N GLU A 12 -27.87 28.71 -78.73
CA GLU A 12 -28.13 27.27 -78.53
C GLU A 12 -27.14 26.63 -77.55
N ARG A 13 -25.84 26.98 -77.64
CA ARG A 13 -24.82 26.54 -76.67
C ARG A 13 -25.14 27.03 -75.26
N TYR A 14 -25.52 28.29 -75.09
CA TYR A 14 -25.90 28.83 -73.77
C TYR A 14 -27.16 28.15 -73.22
N LYS A 15 -28.13 27.83 -74.07
CA LYS A 15 -29.35 27.12 -73.66
C LYS A 15 -29.04 25.70 -73.17
N ALA A 16 -28.13 24.99 -73.83
CA ALA A 16 -27.66 23.67 -73.38
C ALA A 16 -26.94 23.78 -72.02
N LYS A 17 -25.96 24.69 -71.91
CA LYS A 17 -25.24 24.95 -70.65
C LYS A 17 -26.17 25.32 -69.49
N PHE A 18 -27.22 26.08 -69.74
CA PHE A 18 -28.19 26.44 -68.72
C PHE A 18 -28.95 25.22 -68.18
N LYS A 19 -29.28 24.24 -69.05
CA LYS A 19 -29.91 22.99 -68.63
C LYS A 19 -28.95 22.13 -67.78
N ASP A 20 -27.70 22.02 -68.20
CA ASP A 20 -26.68 21.26 -67.45
C ASP A 20 -26.42 21.88 -66.08
N ASN A 21 -26.29 23.21 -66.00
CA ASN A 21 -26.14 23.93 -64.75
C ASN A 21 -27.34 23.71 -63.82
N LYS A 22 -28.56 23.67 -64.35
CA LYS A 22 -29.76 23.38 -63.55
C LYS A 22 -29.69 21.99 -62.92
N GLN A 23 -29.22 20.99 -63.68
CA GLN A 23 -29.05 19.63 -63.17
C GLN A 23 -27.98 19.58 -62.08
N LEU A 24 -26.82 20.20 -62.33
CA LEU A 24 -25.71 20.30 -61.38
C LEU A 24 -26.13 20.92 -60.06
N VAL A 25 -26.89 22.03 -60.09
CA VAL A 25 -27.44 22.66 -58.87
C VAL A 25 -28.39 21.72 -58.13
N SER A 26 -29.20 20.95 -58.85
CA SER A 26 -30.12 20.00 -58.23
C SER A 26 -29.38 18.85 -57.53
N ASP A 27 -28.31 18.35 -58.14
CA ASP A 27 -27.51 17.26 -57.58
C ASP A 27 -26.62 17.76 -56.44
N ALA A 28 -26.06 18.96 -56.54
CA ALA A 28 -25.38 19.64 -55.43
C ALA A 28 -26.31 19.81 -54.22
N ARG A 29 -27.58 20.17 -54.43
CA ARG A 29 -28.56 20.27 -53.33
C ARG A 29 -28.84 18.91 -52.68
N LYS A 30 -28.99 17.85 -53.48
CA LYS A 30 -29.17 16.48 -52.95
C LYS A 30 -27.96 16.03 -52.14
N MET A 31 -26.76 16.28 -52.66
CA MET A 31 -25.51 15.94 -51.98
C MET A 31 -25.34 16.72 -50.69
N SER A 32 -25.64 18.02 -50.69
CA SER A 32 -25.63 18.86 -49.49
C SER A 32 -26.59 18.32 -48.42
N LYS A 33 -27.81 17.90 -48.81
CA LYS A 33 -28.76 17.28 -47.90
C LYS A 33 -28.28 15.92 -47.37
N ALA A 34 -27.70 15.09 -48.23
CA ALA A 34 -27.14 13.80 -47.83
C ALA A 34 -25.97 13.99 -46.84
N LEU A 35 -25.11 14.98 -47.08
CA LEU A 35 -24.00 15.32 -46.20
C LEU A 35 -24.49 15.82 -44.83
N ALA A 36 -25.51 16.68 -44.80
CA ALA A 36 -26.11 17.15 -43.55
C ALA A 36 -26.68 15.98 -42.72
N ASN A 37 -27.38 15.04 -43.37
CA ASN A 37 -27.89 13.84 -42.70
C ASN A 37 -26.76 12.94 -42.19
N ALA A 38 -25.68 12.78 -42.96
CA ALA A 38 -24.54 11.97 -42.56
C ALA A 38 -23.81 12.56 -41.35
N ILE A 39 -23.69 13.89 -41.26
CA ILE A 39 -23.14 14.58 -40.09
C ILE A 39 -24.02 14.34 -38.87
N HIS A 40 -25.34 14.54 -38.99
CA HIS A 40 -26.28 14.31 -37.89
C HIS A 40 -26.22 12.87 -37.37
N LEU A 41 -26.24 11.88 -38.27
CA LEU A 41 -26.13 10.46 -37.92
C LEU A 41 -24.80 10.14 -37.23
N LYS A 42 -23.70 10.76 -37.68
CA LYS A 42 -22.39 10.61 -37.05
C LYS A 42 -22.44 11.12 -35.61
N ASP A 43 -22.99 12.30 -35.38
CA ASP A 43 -23.07 12.92 -34.05
C ASP A 43 -23.93 12.09 -33.08
N GLU A 44 -25.07 11.57 -33.54
CA GLU A 44 -25.92 10.65 -32.77
C GLU A 44 -25.18 9.37 -32.37
N ASN A 45 -24.38 8.80 -33.28
CA ASN A 45 -23.58 7.60 -33.00
C ASN A 45 -22.48 7.88 -31.98
N PHE A 46 -21.83 9.05 -32.05
CA PHE A 46 -20.82 9.44 -31.06
C PHE A 46 -21.43 9.57 -29.66
N GLU A 47 -22.58 10.22 -29.52
CA GLU A 47 -23.26 10.34 -28.22
C GLU A 47 -23.72 8.98 -27.70
N SER A 48 -24.31 8.14 -28.55
CA SER A 48 -24.74 6.79 -28.18
C SER A 48 -23.57 5.93 -27.70
N LEU A 49 -22.42 6.01 -28.39
CA LEU A 49 -21.21 5.27 -28.02
C LEU A 49 -20.63 5.76 -26.69
N LYS A 50 -20.58 7.08 -26.49
CA LYS A 50 -20.11 7.71 -25.25
C LYS A 50 -20.94 7.25 -24.04
N MET A 51 -22.27 7.24 -24.18
CA MET A 51 -23.18 6.77 -23.14
C MET A 51 -22.98 5.28 -22.83
N ARG A 52 -22.96 4.44 -23.87
CA ARG A 52 -22.79 2.98 -23.69
C ARG A 52 -21.45 2.63 -23.05
N ASN A 53 -20.36 3.29 -23.45
CA ASN A 53 -19.04 3.05 -22.86
C ASN A 53 -19.00 3.51 -21.40
N GLY A 54 -19.60 4.66 -21.10
CA GLY A 54 -19.72 5.14 -19.71
C GLY A 54 -20.51 4.16 -18.82
N GLU A 55 -21.64 3.66 -19.31
CA GLU A 55 -22.46 2.67 -18.60
C GLU A 55 -21.75 1.33 -18.39
N ASN A 56 -21.02 0.86 -19.39
CA ASN A 56 -20.23 -0.38 -19.28
C ASN A 56 -19.14 -0.24 -18.23
N VAL A 57 -18.34 0.84 -18.27
CA VAL A 57 -17.29 1.11 -17.28
C VAL A 57 -17.88 1.23 -15.89
N LYS A 58 -19.00 1.95 -15.74
CA LYS A 58 -19.70 2.07 -14.44
C LYS A 58 -20.10 0.71 -13.89
N ARG A 59 -20.72 -0.14 -14.72
CA ARG A 59 -21.15 -1.49 -14.32
C ARG A 59 -19.98 -2.37 -13.90
N GLU A 60 -18.87 -2.33 -14.64
CA GLU A 60 -17.66 -3.08 -14.30
C GLU A 60 -17.07 -2.60 -12.97
N LEU A 61 -17.02 -1.28 -12.76
CA LEU A 61 -16.55 -0.69 -11.52
C LEU A 61 -17.43 -1.07 -10.33
N ASP A 62 -18.76 -1.00 -10.47
CA ASP A 62 -19.71 -1.40 -9.43
C ASP A 62 -19.54 -2.89 -9.09
N SER A 63 -19.36 -3.75 -10.11
CA SER A 63 -19.08 -5.17 -9.90
C SER A 63 -17.75 -5.42 -9.17
N ALA A 64 -16.69 -4.71 -9.55
CA ALA A 64 -15.39 -4.80 -8.91
C ALA A 64 -15.46 -4.33 -7.44
N LEU A 65 -16.20 -3.26 -7.16
CA LEU A 65 -16.40 -2.74 -5.80
C LEU A 65 -17.10 -3.76 -4.90
N VAL A 66 -18.13 -4.44 -5.40
CA VAL A 66 -18.80 -5.54 -4.67
C VAL A 66 -17.81 -6.66 -4.35
N LYS A 67 -16.96 -7.07 -5.31
CA LYS A 67 -15.94 -8.09 -5.06
C LYS A 67 -14.91 -7.65 -4.01
N VAL A 68 -14.41 -6.41 -4.10
CA VAL A 68 -13.45 -5.86 -3.16
C VAL A 68 -14.04 -5.76 -1.75
N SER A 69 -15.29 -5.30 -1.61
CA SER A 69 -15.96 -5.26 -0.31
C SER A 69 -16.16 -6.64 0.30
N GLY A 70 -16.50 -7.65 -0.51
CA GLY A 70 -16.56 -9.05 -0.08
C GLY A 70 -15.21 -9.56 0.42
N LEU A 71 -14.14 -9.30 -0.34
CA LEU A 71 -12.78 -9.69 0.02
C LEU A 71 -12.28 -8.99 1.29
N LYS A 72 -12.53 -7.67 1.40
CA LYS A 72 -12.18 -6.89 2.59
C LYS A 72 -12.86 -7.44 3.85
N ARG A 73 -14.06 -7.99 3.71
CA ARG A 73 -14.78 -8.64 4.81
C ARG A 73 -14.24 -10.04 5.12
N SER A 74 -13.75 -10.79 4.14
CA SER A 74 -13.26 -12.15 4.36
C SER A 74 -11.82 -12.20 4.89
N ILE A 75 -10.94 -11.28 4.49
CA ILE A 75 -9.52 -11.29 4.89
C ILE A 75 -9.32 -11.31 6.42
N PRO A 76 -9.99 -10.45 7.23
CA PRO A 76 -9.83 -10.52 8.69
C PRO A 76 -10.26 -11.87 9.25
N THR A 77 -11.43 -12.38 8.84
CA THR A 77 -11.96 -13.66 9.30
C THR A 77 -11.06 -14.84 8.96
N GLU A 78 -10.55 -14.88 7.71
CA GLU A 78 -9.65 -15.95 7.25
C GLU A 78 -8.30 -15.87 7.95
N ARG A 79 -7.74 -14.66 8.12
CA ARG A 79 -6.51 -14.45 8.88
C ARG A 79 -6.69 -14.90 10.33
N ASP A 80 -7.80 -14.53 10.98
CA ASP A 80 -8.06 -14.92 12.36
C ASP A 80 -8.20 -16.45 12.48
N ALA A 81 -8.90 -17.10 11.56
CA ALA A 81 -8.99 -18.55 11.50
C ALA A 81 -7.60 -19.21 11.34
N ALA A 82 -6.77 -18.70 10.42
CA ALA A 82 -5.42 -19.20 10.20
C ALA A 82 -4.51 -19.00 11.42
N VAL A 83 -4.64 -17.87 12.12
CA VAL A 83 -3.92 -17.62 13.39
C VAL A 83 -4.35 -18.63 14.44
N GLN A 84 -5.65 -18.88 14.60
CA GLN A 84 -6.13 -19.86 15.58
C GLN A 84 -5.67 -21.28 15.25
N GLU A 85 -5.70 -21.66 13.98
CA GLU A 85 -5.15 -22.95 13.53
C GLU A 85 -3.65 -23.07 13.85
N PHE A 86 -2.88 -22.03 13.56
CA PHE A 86 -1.45 -21.99 13.88
C PHE A 86 -1.21 -22.10 15.39
N LEU A 87 -1.96 -21.35 16.21
CA LEU A 87 -1.84 -21.39 17.67
C LEU A 87 -2.25 -22.74 18.29
N GLY A 88 -3.15 -23.47 17.62
CA GLY A 88 -3.55 -24.83 18.00
C GLY A 88 -2.64 -25.92 17.42
N SER A 89 -1.66 -25.56 16.59
CA SER A 89 -0.77 -26.54 15.96
C SER A 89 0.25 -27.10 16.96
N GLN A 90 0.61 -28.37 16.77
CA GLN A 90 1.64 -29.02 17.57
C GLN A 90 3.00 -28.32 17.44
N ALA A 91 3.33 -27.84 16.23
CA ALA A 91 4.55 -27.08 15.97
C ALA A 91 4.62 -25.79 16.82
N PHE A 92 3.51 -25.07 16.95
CA PHE A 92 3.43 -23.92 17.85
C PHE A 92 3.67 -24.34 19.31
N HIS A 93 3.01 -25.41 19.76
CA HIS A 93 3.15 -25.88 21.14
C HIS A 93 4.55 -26.37 21.49
N ASP A 94 5.26 -26.99 20.57
CA ASP A 94 6.58 -27.57 20.84
C ASP A 94 7.72 -26.56 20.65
N ALA A 95 7.67 -25.76 19.59
CA ALA A 95 8.76 -24.85 19.26
C ALA A 95 8.58 -23.44 19.84
N PHE A 96 7.36 -22.89 19.81
CA PHE A 96 7.11 -21.47 20.07
C PHE A 96 6.55 -21.20 21.46
N ARG A 97 5.57 -21.99 21.92
CA ARG A 97 4.92 -21.83 23.23
C ARG A 97 5.93 -21.78 24.39
N PRO A 98 6.98 -22.64 24.45
CA PRO A 98 7.97 -22.55 25.53
C PRO A 98 8.72 -21.23 25.51
N HIS A 99 8.99 -20.67 24.33
CA HIS A 99 9.65 -19.38 24.19
C HIS A 99 8.74 -18.23 24.66
N CYS A 100 7.48 -18.20 24.24
CA CYS A 100 6.50 -17.21 24.71
C CYS A 100 6.36 -17.23 26.24
N ILE A 101 6.31 -18.42 26.85
CA ILE A 101 6.28 -18.58 28.30
C ILE A 101 7.54 -18.00 28.96
N ARG A 102 8.74 -18.26 28.40
CA ARG A 102 9.98 -17.68 28.93
C ARG A 102 9.98 -16.16 28.90
N VAL A 103 9.55 -15.57 27.79
CA VAL A 103 9.45 -14.11 27.62
C VAL A 103 8.46 -13.51 28.62
N ALA A 104 7.26 -14.09 28.73
CA ALA A 104 6.25 -13.64 29.70
C ALA A 104 6.77 -13.72 31.16
N ASN A 105 7.47 -14.80 31.51
CA ASN A 105 8.07 -14.95 32.84
C ASN A 105 9.22 -13.98 33.10
N PHE A 106 9.94 -13.56 32.06
CA PHE A 106 10.95 -12.51 32.17
C PHE A 106 10.30 -11.16 32.45
N GLU A 107 9.29 -10.79 31.68
CA GLU A 107 8.57 -9.52 31.87
C GLU A 107 7.87 -9.49 33.23
N LYS A 108 7.25 -10.60 33.66
CA LYS A 108 6.68 -10.74 35.01
C LYS A 108 7.73 -10.45 36.09
N ARG A 109 8.94 -11.02 35.99
CA ARG A 109 10.01 -10.78 36.97
C ARG A 109 10.46 -9.32 36.99
N LYS A 110 10.54 -8.68 35.82
CA LYS A 110 10.85 -7.25 35.70
C LYS A 110 9.81 -6.39 36.41
N TRP A 111 8.52 -6.62 36.16
CA TRP A 111 7.44 -5.90 36.83
C TRP A 111 7.39 -6.16 38.34
N MET A 112 7.65 -7.39 38.77
CA MET A 112 7.75 -7.73 40.20
C MET A 112 8.85 -6.92 40.89
N ALA A 113 10.03 -6.80 40.28
CA ALA A 113 11.12 -6.01 40.83
C ALA A 113 10.80 -4.50 40.88
N VAL A 114 10.04 -3.99 39.91
CA VAL A 114 9.55 -2.61 39.92
C VAL A 114 8.56 -2.39 41.06
N LEU A 115 7.56 -3.26 41.21
CA LEU A 115 6.55 -3.20 42.27
C LEU A 115 7.19 -3.32 43.66
N GLU A 116 8.15 -4.24 43.83
CA GLU A 116 8.87 -4.40 45.09
C GLU A 116 9.59 -3.12 45.52
N ARG A 117 10.12 -2.34 44.58
CA ARG A 117 10.78 -1.06 44.88
C ARG A 117 9.79 0.10 45.05
N TYR A 118 8.66 0.07 44.37
CA TYR A 118 7.69 1.17 44.36
C TYR A 118 7.14 1.46 45.76
N ASP A 119 6.87 0.42 46.55
CA ASP A 119 6.31 0.57 47.90
C ASP A 119 6.93 -0.38 48.93
N ASN A 120 8.19 -0.76 48.70
CA ASN A 120 8.93 -1.74 49.53
C ASN A 120 8.17 -3.08 49.66
N GLY A 121 7.47 -3.48 48.60
CA GLY A 121 6.70 -4.72 48.51
C GLY A 121 5.39 -4.71 49.33
N GLY A 122 4.88 -3.53 49.69
CA GLY A 122 3.61 -3.39 50.41
C GLY A 122 2.43 -3.97 49.64
N ILE A 123 2.31 -3.64 48.35
CA ILE A 123 1.29 -4.09 47.42
C ILE A 123 1.40 -5.60 47.26
N ILE A 124 2.61 -6.11 47.05
CA ILE A 124 2.86 -7.55 46.89
C ILE A 124 2.40 -8.31 48.15
N ARG A 125 2.81 -7.86 49.35
CA ARG A 125 2.39 -8.48 50.62
C ARG A 125 0.88 -8.45 50.82
N LYS A 126 0.25 -7.28 50.60
CA LYS A 126 -1.20 -7.12 50.76
C LYS A 126 -1.98 -8.15 49.94
N TYR A 127 -1.66 -8.30 48.66
CA TYR A 127 -2.34 -9.28 47.80
C TYR A 127 -1.99 -10.73 48.16
N HIS A 128 -0.77 -11.01 48.62
CA HIS A 128 -0.43 -12.33 49.14
C HIS A 128 -1.26 -12.71 50.37
N ASP A 129 -1.37 -11.80 51.33
CA ASP A 129 -2.16 -12.00 52.55
C ASP A 129 -3.65 -12.20 52.21
N GLU A 130 -4.19 -11.40 51.28
CA GLU A 130 -5.56 -11.52 50.79
C GLU A 130 -5.81 -12.88 50.12
N ILE A 131 -4.92 -13.32 49.21
CA ILE A 131 -5.02 -14.64 48.57
C ILE A 131 -5.00 -15.77 49.61
N ASP A 132 -4.14 -15.67 50.62
CA ASP A 132 -4.05 -16.65 51.69
C ASP A 132 -5.32 -16.69 52.56
N GLU A 133 -5.93 -15.53 52.84
CA GLU A 133 -7.21 -15.42 53.53
C GLU A 133 -8.33 -16.15 52.76
N TYR A 134 -8.46 -15.89 51.46
CA TYR A 134 -9.43 -16.59 50.60
C TYR A 134 -9.17 -18.10 50.58
N ARG A 135 -7.90 -18.53 50.49
CA ARG A 135 -7.53 -19.96 50.51
C ARG A 135 -7.91 -20.63 51.82
N GLN A 136 -7.75 -19.96 52.96
CA GLN A 136 -8.15 -20.47 54.27
C GLN A 136 -9.66 -20.61 54.42
N LYS A 137 -10.44 -19.76 53.75
CA LYS A 137 -11.91 -19.83 53.72
C LYS A 137 -12.45 -20.87 52.73
N GLY A 138 -11.58 -21.49 51.92
CA GLY A 138 -11.99 -22.40 50.85
C GLY A 138 -12.62 -21.68 49.66
N GLU A 139 -12.35 -20.38 49.50
CA GLU A 139 -12.89 -19.53 48.44
C GLU A 139 -11.85 -19.31 47.34
N ALA A 140 -12.32 -19.09 46.11
CA ALA A 140 -11.44 -18.76 44.98
C ALA A 140 -11.15 -17.26 44.96
N PHE A 141 -9.87 -16.89 44.99
CA PHE A 141 -9.45 -15.51 44.74
C PHE A 141 -9.63 -15.17 43.26
N VAL A 142 -10.47 -14.18 42.95
CA VAL A 142 -10.71 -13.70 41.58
C VAL A 142 -10.17 -12.29 41.46
N LEU A 143 -9.08 -12.13 40.72
CA LEU A 143 -8.61 -10.81 40.31
C LEU A 143 -9.43 -10.37 39.09
N ALA A 144 -10.35 -9.42 39.28
CA ALA A 144 -11.06 -8.81 38.17
C ALA A 144 -10.07 -7.97 37.35
N VAL A 145 -9.71 -8.48 36.17
CA VAL A 145 -8.93 -7.75 35.17
C VAL A 145 -9.91 -7.37 34.06
N ASP A 146 -10.03 -6.08 33.77
CA ASP A 146 -10.80 -5.61 32.61
C ASP A 146 -9.94 -5.77 31.35
N PRO A 147 -10.30 -6.69 30.43
CA PRO A 147 -9.54 -6.88 29.20
C PRO A 147 -9.73 -5.74 28.18
N THR A 148 -10.65 -4.78 28.44
CA THR A 148 -10.96 -3.66 27.54
C THR A 148 -10.29 -2.35 27.95
N SER A 149 -9.42 -2.35 28.97
CA SER A 149 -8.61 -1.17 29.26
C SER A 149 -7.50 -1.02 28.21
N ASP A 150 -7.88 -0.53 27.04
CA ASP A 150 -6.95 0.02 26.05
C ASP A 150 -6.31 1.26 26.67
N ASP A 151 -5.20 1.08 27.39
CA ASP A 151 -4.30 2.19 27.70
C ASP A 151 -3.54 2.51 26.41
N ASP A 152 -4.04 3.51 25.67
CA ASP A 152 -3.43 4.12 24.48
C ASP A 152 -2.10 4.84 24.82
N SER A 153 -1.25 4.27 25.67
CA SER A 153 0.08 4.80 25.93
C SER A 153 0.98 4.45 24.73
N ASN A 154 1.01 5.39 23.78
CA ASN A 154 1.96 5.43 22.66
C ASN A 154 3.40 5.24 23.19
N ASN A 155 3.91 4.00 23.13
CA ASN A 155 5.34 3.74 23.18
C ASN A 155 5.95 4.07 21.81
N GLU A 156 5.90 5.34 21.42
CA GLU A 156 6.85 5.88 20.45
C GLU A 156 8.20 6.03 21.18
N ALA A 157 8.96 4.94 21.24
CA ALA A 157 10.37 4.98 21.57
C ALA A 157 11.12 4.27 20.44
N SER A 158 11.62 5.08 19.52
CA SER A 158 12.49 4.75 18.40
C SER A 158 13.53 3.70 18.75
N ILE A 159 13.42 2.54 18.12
CA ILE A 159 14.51 1.57 17.98
C ILE A 159 15.48 2.05 16.90
N SER A 160 16.22 3.11 17.17
CA SER A 160 17.39 3.45 16.36
C SER A 160 18.62 3.52 17.25
N GLU A 161 19.54 2.59 16.98
CA GLU A 161 20.96 2.61 17.28
C GLU A 161 21.37 2.46 18.75
N GLN A 162 21.58 1.21 19.16
CA GLN A 162 22.71 0.88 20.03
C GLN A 162 23.38 -0.40 19.52
N SER A 163 24.25 -0.23 18.52
CA SER A 163 25.30 -1.21 18.25
C SER A 163 26.22 -1.27 19.46
N GLN A 164 26.35 -2.47 20.02
CA GLN A 164 27.47 -2.85 20.87
C GLN A 164 28.77 -2.69 20.08
N GLU A 165 29.75 -2.02 20.66
CA GLU A 165 31.13 -2.46 20.49
C GLU A 165 31.89 -2.37 21.81
N SER A 166 32.81 -3.32 21.92
CA SER A 166 33.42 -3.97 23.07
C SER A 166 34.33 -3.12 23.96
N GLN A 167 34.50 -3.63 25.18
CA GLN A 167 35.62 -3.38 26.08
C GLN A 167 36.97 -3.41 25.34
N ASP A 168 37.85 -2.47 25.63
CA ASP A 168 39.08 -2.80 26.35
C ASP A 168 39.74 -1.53 26.92
N GLY A 169 40.12 -1.60 28.19
CA GLY A 169 41.03 -0.62 28.78
C GLY A 169 42.47 -1.06 28.52
N PRO A 170 43.40 -0.10 28.48
CA PRO A 170 44.46 -0.22 29.47
C PRO A 170 44.77 1.12 30.14
N ARG A 171 45.05 1.01 31.43
CA ARG A 171 45.75 2.00 32.23
C ARG A 171 47.24 1.66 32.13
N ASP A 172 48.05 2.55 31.58
CA ASP A 172 49.25 3.08 32.24
C ASP A 172 50.00 4.12 31.39
N ALA A 173 50.77 4.94 32.12
CA ALA A 173 51.58 6.11 31.78
C ALA A 173 52.17 6.13 30.36
N GLU A 174 52.27 7.28 29.69
CA GLU A 174 53.40 8.21 29.86
C GLU A 174 53.04 9.66 29.49
N GLU A 175 53.79 10.56 30.12
CA GLU A 175 53.76 12.01 30.06
C GLU A 175 54.29 12.58 28.73
N SER A 176 53.53 13.54 28.18
CA SER A 176 53.91 14.64 27.28
C SER A 176 54.73 14.34 26.01
N GLY A 177 54.09 14.58 24.86
CA GLY A 177 54.75 14.74 23.57
C GLY A 177 53.94 15.67 22.67
N ASP A 178 54.39 16.92 22.62
CA ASP A 178 54.03 18.00 21.71
C ASP A 178 53.92 17.56 20.24
N GLY A 179 53.01 18.17 19.46
CA GLY A 179 53.00 17.97 18.01
C GLY A 179 51.65 18.10 17.32
N ASN A 180 51.38 19.32 16.86
CA ASN A 180 50.26 19.78 16.05
C ASN A 180 50.16 19.12 14.64
N GLY A 181 48.92 18.94 14.14
CA GLY A 181 48.59 18.82 12.70
C GLY A 181 48.80 17.43 12.07
N VAL A 182 48.15 16.99 11.00
CA VAL A 182 47.35 17.65 9.96
C VAL A 182 46.54 16.55 9.24
N GLU A 183 45.48 16.99 8.56
CA GLU A 183 44.62 16.35 7.55
C GLU A 183 45.10 15.10 6.79
N THR A 184 44.14 14.18 6.64
CA THR A 184 43.62 13.57 5.40
C THR A 184 44.60 13.26 4.26
N GLN A 185 44.71 11.97 3.89
CA GLN A 185 44.24 11.43 2.60
C GLN A 185 44.63 9.95 2.44
N SER A 186 43.68 9.15 1.98
CA SER A 186 43.82 7.73 1.68
C SER A 186 44.29 7.55 0.23
N ASP A 187 45.37 6.80 0.03
CA ASP A 187 45.84 6.39 -1.30
C ASP A 187 45.92 4.85 -1.40
N ILE A 188 45.01 4.32 -2.24
CA ILE A 188 45.14 3.28 -3.28
C ILE A 188 45.97 1.99 -3.01
N VAL A 189 45.52 0.91 -3.69
CA VAL A 189 46.26 -0.29 -4.16
C VAL A 189 46.02 -1.51 -3.24
N ARG A 190 45.66 -2.73 -3.68
CA ARG A 190 45.80 -3.49 -4.93
C ARG A 190 44.79 -4.63 -4.93
N GLY A 191 44.21 -4.97 -6.08
CA GLY A 191 43.53 -6.27 -6.24
C GLY A 191 44.52 -7.43 -6.27
N SER A 192 44.00 -8.65 -6.09
CA SER A 192 44.34 -9.82 -6.91
C SER A 192 43.45 -11.02 -6.54
N ALA A 193 42.87 -11.61 -7.58
CA ALA A 193 42.36 -12.98 -7.59
C ALA A 193 43.53 -13.98 -7.51
N SER A 194 43.24 -15.20 -7.07
CA SER A 194 44.00 -16.40 -7.50
C SER A 194 43.12 -17.63 -7.35
N ASP A 195 42.73 -18.19 -8.50
CA ASP A 195 42.51 -19.62 -8.69
C ASP A 195 43.81 -20.38 -8.42
N GLU A 196 43.73 -21.62 -7.93
CA GLU A 196 43.98 -22.85 -8.69
C GLU A 196 44.02 -24.09 -7.76
N ASP A 197 43.67 -25.21 -8.40
CA ASP A 197 43.70 -26.64 -8.05
C ASP A 197 44.72 -27.14 -7.01
N ASP A 198 44.36 -28.20 -6.27
CA ASP A 198 45.01 -29.51 -6.48
C ASP A 198 44.33 -30.69 -5.72
N SER A 199 44.10 -31.76 -6.49
CA SER A 199 43.95 -33.21 -6.17
C SER A 199 42.71 -33.76 -5.45
#